data_AF-A0A661P367-F1
#
_entry.id   AF-A0A661P367-F1
#
_cell.length_a   1.000
_cell.length_b   1.000
_cell.length_c   1.000
_cell.angle_alpha   90.00
_cell.angle_beta   90.00
_cell.angle_gamma   90.00
#
_symmetry.space_group_name_H-M   'P 1'
#
loop_
_entity.id
_entity.type
_entity.pdbx_description
1 polymer ?
#
loop_
_entity_poly.entity_id
_entity_poly.type
_entity_poly.pdbx_seq_one_letter_code
_entity_poly.pdbx_strand_id
1 'polypeptide(L)'
;MHELSLAQGLIDQLVQLAAENNASRVVMVRVRIGPLAGVVVDSFRFGFDAIKDMFSVTREAVLELDCPPAGYRCLSCGRVDDYCRSVDVPCPGCGEKGKPFPVGDDELILLQVELEKEDDESISCSA
;
A
#
# COMPACT_ATOMS: atom_id res chain seq x y z
N MET A 1 -2.07 -9.79 -15.03
CA MET A 1 -1.68 -10.66 -13.89
C MET A 1 -0.54 -10.05 -13.06
N HIS A 2 -0.06 -8.83 -13.35
CA HIS A 2 1.02 -8.18 -12.58
C HIS A 2 0.62 -7.91 -11.11
N GLU A 3 -0.61 -7.45 -10.88
CA GLU A 3 -1.12 -7.12 -9.54
C GLU A 3 -1.36 -8.36 -8.68
N LEU A 4 -1.76 -9.48 -9.30
CA LEU A 4 -1.93 -10.75 -8.61
C LEU A 4 -0.59 -11.27 -8.07
N SER A 5 0.50 -11.16 -8.86
CA SER A 5 1.84 -11.53 -8.38
C SER A 5 2.33 -10.64 -7.24
N LEU A 6 1.99 -9.34 -7.25
CA LEU A 6 2.32 -8.43 -6.14
C LEU A 6 1.55 -8.82 -4.87
N ALA A 7 0.25 -9.09 -5.00
CA ALA A 7 -0.58 -9.53 -3.89
C ALA A 7 -0.11 -10.87 -3.32
N GLN A 8 0.27 -11.84 -4.16
CA GLN A 8 0.86 -13.10 -3.72
C GLN A 8 2.15 -12.87 -2.92
N GLY A 9 3.05 -12.03 -3.43
CA GLY A 9 4.29 -11.69 -2.74
C GLY A 9 4.05 -11.05 -1.37
N LEU A 10 3.02 -10.20 -1.25
CA LEU A 10 2.61 -9.64 0.04
C LEU A 10 2.10 -10.74 0.98
N ILE A 11 1.23 -11.63 0.53
CA ILE A 11 0.71 -12.73 1.37
C ILE A 11 1.86 -13.62 1.86
N ASP A 12 2.79 -13.99 0.98
CA ASP A 12 3.96 -14.81 1.33
C ASP A 12 4.80 -14.11 2.42
N GLN A 13 5.02 -12.80 2.28
CA GLN A 13 5.72 -12.00 3.28
C GLN A 13 4.98 -11.96 4.63
N LEU A 14 3.66 -11.85 4.62
CA LEU A 14 2.84 -11.85 5.85
C LEU A 14 2.86 -13.19 6.58
N VAL A 15 2.77 -14.29 5.83
CA VAL A 15 2.87 -15.65 6.39
C VAL A 15 4.24 -15.84 7.04
N GLN A 16 5.30 -15.39 6.39
CA GLN A 16 6.64 -15.42 6.95
C GLN A 16 6.75 -14.58 8.23
N LEU A 17 6.28 -13.34 8.22
CA LEU A 17 6.31 -12.45 9.40
C LEU A 17 5.52 -13.02 10.57
N ALA A 18 4.36 -13.63 10.31
CA ALA A 18 3.56 -14.28 11.35
C ALA A 18 4.30 -15.48 11.96
N ALA A 19 4.94 -16.31 11.13
CA ALA A 19 5.74 -17.44 11.60
C ALA A 19 6.93 -16.98 12.46
N GLU A 20 7.67 -15.96 12.01
CA GLU A 20 8.81 -15.40 12.73
C GLU A 20 8.42 -14.82 14.11
N ASN A 21 7.18 -14.36 14.25
CA ASN A 21 6.67 -13.78 15.48
C ASN A 21 5.85 -14.74 16.35
N ASN A 22 5.68 -16.01 15.93
CA ASN A 22 4.76 -16.98 16.55
C ASN A 22 3.33 -16.40 16.71
N ALA A 23 2.85 -15.72 15.67
CA ALA A 23 1.50 -15.17 15.62
C ALA A 23 0.51 -16.22 15.11
N SER A 24 -0.69 -16.24 15.68
CA SER A 24 -1.79 -17.08 15.24
C SER A 24 -2.58 -16.44 14.10
N ARG A 25 -2.61 -15.10 14.01
CA ARG A 25 -3.26 -14.37 12.92
C ARG A 25 -2.63 -13.01 12.61
N VAL A 26 -2.79 -12.60 11.35
CA VAL A 26 -2.58 -11.24 10.86
C VAL A 26 -3.91 -10.50 10.94
N VAL A 27 -3.96 -9.42 11.70
CA VAL A 27 -5.19 -8.64 11.94
C VAL A 27 -5.34 -7.54 10.88
N MET A 28 -4.27 -6.78 10.66
CA MET A 28 -4.25 -5.65 9.74
C MET A 28 -2.92 -5.58 9.00
N VAL A 29 -2.99 -5.16 7.75
CA VAL A 29 -1.85 -4.93 6.87
C VAL A 29 -2.01 -3.57 6.23
N ARG A 30 -1.05 -2.67 6.44
CA ARG A 30 -1.04 -1.35 5.82
C ARG A 30 0.03 -1.26 4.75
N VAL A 31 -0.38 -0.95 3.52
CA VAL A 31 0.51 -0.83 2.37
C VAL A 31 0.40 0.56 1.78
N ARG A 32 1.54 1.19 1.50
CA ARG A 32 1.61 2.41 0.71
C ARG A 32 1.79 2.07 -0.76
N ILE A 33 1.00 2.69 -1.62
CA ILE A 33 1.17 2.60 -3.07
C ILE A 33 1.42 4.00 -3.59
N GLY A 34 2.65 4.24 -4.04
CA GLY A 34 3.06 5.49 -4.65
C GLY A 34 2.25 5.78 -5.92
N PRO A 35 1.90 7.06 -6.18
CA PRO A 35 1.06 7.42 -7.32
C PRO A 35 1.73 7.15 -8.67
N LEU A 36 3.04 6.94 -8.69
CA LEU A 36 3.82 6.61 -9.89
C LEU A 36 4.23 5.13 -9.94
N ALA A 37 3.79 4.30 -8.99
CA ALA A 37 4.17 2.88 -8.90
C ALA A 37 3.60 2.01 -10.04
N GLY A 38 2.67 2.54 -10.83
CA GLY A 38 2.04 1.80 -11.94
C GLY A 38 1.11 0.68 -11.49
N VAL A 39 0.73 0.64 -10.20
CA VAL A 39 -0.14 -0.37 -9.62
C VAL A 39 -1.59 0.09 -9.70
N VAL A 40 -2.45 -0.78 -10.24
CA VAL A 40 -3.90 -0.57 -10.20
C VAL A 40 -4.43 -1.01 -8.83
N VAL A 41 -4.71 -0.02 -7.97
CA VAL A 41 -5.11 -0.20 -6.55
C VAL A 41 -6.27 -1.20 -6.40
N ASP A 42 -7.33 -1.07 -7.19
CA ASP A 42 -8.50 -1.96 -7.11
C ASP A 42 -8.14 -3.41 -7.49
N SER A 43 -7.30 -3.59 -8.50
CA SER A 43 -6.82 -4.91 -8.93
C SER A 43 -5.90 -5.55 -7.89
N PHE A 44 -5.06 -4.76 -7.22
CA PHE A 44 -4.20 -5.24 -6.13
C PHE A 44 -5.03 -5.68 -4.93
N ARG A 45 -6.03 -4.87 -4.54
CA ARG A 45 -6.96 -5.22 -3.46
C ARG A 45 -7.73 -6.49 -3.77
N PHE A 46 -8.27 -6.61 -4.98
CA PHE A 46 -8.94 -7.82 -5.44
C PHE A 46 -8.02 -9.04 -5.40
N GLY A 47 -6.77 -8.90 -5.86
CA GLY A 47 -5.78 -9.97 -5.80
C GLY A 47 -5.50 -10.43 -4.36
N PHE A 48 -5.35 -9.49 -3.43
CA PHE A 48 -5.16 -9.79 -2.01
C PHE A 48 -6.36 -10.54 -1.44
N ASP A 49 -7.57 -10.04 -1.66
CA ASP A 49 -8.81 -10.65 -1.17
C ASP A 49 -9.03 -12.05 -1.76
N ALA A 50 -8.59 -12.30 -3.00
CA ALA A 50 -8.69 -13.61 -3.63
C ALA A 50 -7.72 -14.66 -3.06
N ILE A 51 -6.55 -14.23 -2.54
CA ILE A 51 -5.47 -15.12 -2.10
C ILE A 51 -5.47 -15.28 -0.57
N LYS A 52 -5.89 -14.27 0.21
CA LYS A 52 -5.78 -14.25 1.68
C LYS A 52 -6.43 -15.46 2.38
N ASP A 53 -7.44 -16.07 1.76
CA ASP A 53 -8.16 -17.23 2.30
C ASP A 53 -7.41 -18.55 2.11
N MET A 54 -6.34 -18.57 1.29
CA MET A 54 -5.51 -19.76 1.07
C MET A 54 -4.66 -20.12 2.29
N PHE A 55 -4.44 -19.18 3.22
CA PHE A 55 -3.68 -19.41 4.44
C PHE A 55 -4.54 -19.02 5.66
N SER A 56 -4.55 -19.89 6.68
CA SER A 56 -5.32 -19.64 7.90
C SER A 56 -4.94 -18.33 8.59
N VAL A 57 -3.64 -18.01 8.61
CA VAL A 57 -3.08 -16.87 9.33
C VAL A 57 -3.47 -15.51 8.72
N THR A 58 -3.76 -15.45 7.41
CA THR A 58 -4.14 -14.21 6.69
C THR A 58 -5.64 -14.07 6.43
N ARG A 59 -6.43 -15.10 6.76
CA ARG A 59 -7.86 -15.17 6.40
C ARG A 59 -8.69 -13.99 6.94
N GLU A 60 -8.33 -13.47 8.10
CA GLU A 60 -9.02 -12.34 8.74
C GLU A 60 -8.33 -11.00 8.49
N ALA A 61 -7.19 -10.99 7.78
CA ALA A 61 -6.39 -9.79 7.59
C ALA A 61 -7.16 -8.70 6.84
N VAL A 62 -7.19 -7.50 7.41
CA VAL A 62 -7.75 -6.30 6.77
C VAL A 62 -6.62 -5.57 6.04
N LEU A 63 -6.80 -5.34 4.74
CA LEU A 63 -5.86 -4.55 3.93
C LEU A 63 -6.25 -3.07 3.94
N GLU A 64 -5.38 -2.24 4.49
CA GLU A 64 -5.43 -0.78 4.43
C GLU A 64 -4.44 -0.25 3.39
N LEU A 65 -4.91 0.64 2.51
CA LEU A 65 -4.09 1.20 1.45
C LEU A 65 -3.89 2.71 1.68
N ASP A 66 -2.63 3.12 1.79
CA ASP A 66 -2.21 4.53 1.75
C ASP A 66 -1.84 4.89 0.31
N CYS A 67 -2.75 5.59 -0.38
CA CYS A 67 -2.61 6.00 -1.77
C CYS A 67 -2.55 7.54 -1.85
N PRO A 68 -1.39 8.16 -1.65
CA PRO A 68 -1.26 9.61 -1.78
C PRO A 68 -1.55 10.06 -3.22
N PRO A 69 -2.13 11.26 -3.41
CA PRO A 69 -2.48 11.75 -4.73
C PRO A 69 -1.23 12.03 -5.58
N ALA A 70 -1.35 11.81 -6.88
CA ALA A 70 -0.35 12.23 -7.84
C ALA A 70 -0.24 13.76 -7.87
N GLY A 71 0.99 14.27 -7.94
CA GLY A 71 1.27 15.70 -8.12
C GLY A 71 1.88 15.99 -9.49
N TYR A 72 1.79 17.24 -9.92
CA TYR A 72 2.42 17.75 -11.13
C TYR A 72 3.09 19.08 -10.82
N ARG A 73 4.42 19.10 -10.93
CA ARG A 73 5.26 20.27 -10.63
C ARG A 73 5.50 21.12 -11.86
N CYS A 74 5.27 22.42 -11.73
CA CYS A 74 5.77 23.40 -12.69
C CYS A 74 7.31 23.48 -12.61
N LEU A 75 7.99 23.30 -13.73
CA LEU A 75 9.46 23.36 -13.80
C LEU A 75 10.00 24.78 -13.62
N SER A 76 9.20 25.82 -13.88
CA SER A 76 9.64 27.22 -13.79
C SER A 76 9.55 27.78 -12.37
N CYS A 77 8.49 27.47 -11.62
CA CYS A 77 8.25 28.05 -10.28
C CYS A 77 8.15 27.04 -9.14
N GLY A 78 8.16 25.73 -9.44
CA GLY A 78 8.09 24.68 -8.43
C GLY A 78 6.71 24.41 -7.83
N ARG A 79 5.67 25.17 -8.19
CA ARG A 79 4.28 24.91 -7.78
C ARG A 79 3.86 23.47 -8.13
N VAL A 80 3.24 22.77 -7.20
CA VAL A 80 2.67 21.43 -7.40
C VAL A 80 1.16 21.54 -7.42
N ASP A 81 0.54 20.93 -8.43
CA ASP A 81 -0.92 20.83 -8.57
C ASP A 81 -1.30 19.34 -8.67
N ASP A 82 -2.53 18.97 -8.35
CA ASP A 82 -3.06 17.59 -8.32
C ASP A 82 -3.60 17.11 -9.68
N TYR A 83 -3.49 17.93 -10.73
CA TYR A 83 -3.88 17.59 -12.09
C TYR A 83 -2.79 17.94 -13.11
N CYS A 84 -2.70 17.13 -14.16
CA CYS A 84 -1.80 17.40 -15.27
C CYS A 84 -2.38 18.51 -16.14
N ARG A 85 -1.68 19.65 -16.23
CA ARG A 85 -2.00 20.70 -17.20
C ARG A 85 -1.50 20.33 -18.60
N SER A 86 -2.26 20.70 -19.62
CA SER A 86 -1.77 20.68 -21.00
C SER A 86 -0.66 21.72 -21.18
N VAL A 87 0.20 21.49 -22.17
CA VAL A 87 1.37 22.35 -22.44
C VAL A 87 0.97 23.79 -22.77
N ASP A 88 -0.20 23.98 -23.37
CA ASP A 88 -0.71 25.28 -23.79
C ASP A 88 -1.33 26.10 -22.64
N VAL A 89 -1.65 25.45 -21.51
CA VAL A 89 -2.25 26.11 -20.34
C VAL A 89 -1.15 26.72 -19.47
N PRO A 90 -1.14 28.05 -19.28
CA PRO A 90 -0.17 28.73 -18.42
C PRO A 90 -0.25 28.24 -16.96
N CYS A 91 0.89 28.20 -16.28
CA CYS A 91 0.93 27.92 -14.86
C CYS A 91 0.23 29.05 -14.06
N PRO A 92 -0.81 28.79 -13.24
CA PRO A 92 -1.41 29.75 -12.31
C PRO A 92 -0.45 30.39 -11.31
N GLY A 93 0.73 29.80 -11.08
CA GLY A 93 1.75 30.35 -10.18
C GLY A 93 2.66 31.42 -10.83
N CYS A 94 3.07 31.21 -12.08
CA CYS A 94 4.09 32.06 -12.73
C CYS A 94 3.74 32.52 -14.15
N GLY A 95 2.65 32.04 -14.73
CA GLY A 95 2.24 32.34 -16.10
C GLY A 95 3.02 31.60 -17.20
N GLU A 96 4.08 30.86 -16.84
CA GLU A 96 4.87 30.12 -17.82
C GLU A 96 4.11 28.92 -18.38
N LYS A 97 4.30 28.65 -19.68
CA LYS A 97 3.77 27.47 -20.37
C LYS A 97 4.78 26.33 -20.33
N GLY A 98 4.29 25.11 -20.39
CA GLY A 98 5.15 23.93 -20.41
C GLY A 98 4.47 22.70 -19.82
N LYS A 99 5.01 21.53 -20.15
CA LYS A 99 4.55 20.27 -19.56
C LYS A 99 5.01 20.21 -18.09
N PRO A 100 4.09 20.07 -17.12
CA PRO A 100 4.51 19.88 -15.74
C PRO A 100 5.09 18.47 -15.54
N PHE A 101 5.97 18.33 -14.55
CA PHE A 101 6.65 17.08 -14.24
C PHE A 101 5.88 16.31 -13.16
N PRO A 102 5.58 15.01 -13.34
CA PRO A 102 4.89 14.23 -12.32
C PRO A 102 5.73 14.13 -11.03
N VAL A 103 5.06 14.18 -9.88
CA VAL A 103 5.68 14.11 -8.56
C VAL A 103 4.98 13.04 -7.73
N GLY A 104 5.77 12.26 -7.04
CA GLY A 104 5.36 11.21 -6.13
C GLY A 104 6.39 10.09 -6.12
N ASP A 105 6.32 9.22 -5.12
CA ASP A 105 7.07 7.97 -5.11
C ASP A 105 6.49 6.95 -6.10
N ASP A 106 7.33 6.05 -6.59
CA ASP A 106 6.99 4.91 -7.43
C ASP A 106 7.06 3.58 -6.66
N GLU A 107 7.08 3.66 -5.33
CA GLU A 107 7.29 2.52 -4.45
C GLU A 107 5.96 1.89 -4.02
N LEU A 108 6.00 0.57 -3.79
CA LEU A 108 4.99 -0.16 -3.05
C LEU A 108 5.64 -0.65 -1.76
N ILE A 109 5.16 -0.17 -0.62
CA ILE A 109 5.82 -0.37 0.67
C ILE A 109 4.85 -0.98 1.68
N LEU A 110 5.26 -2.07 2.32
CA LEU A 110 4.60 -2.59 3.51
C LEU A 110 4.93 -1.67 4.70
N LEU A 111 3.97 -0.85 5.13
CA LEU A 111 4.15 0.13 6.20
C LEU A 111 4.04 -0.50 7.59
N GLN A 112 3.02 -1.34 7.78
CA GLN A 112 2.67 -1.87 9.10
C GLN A 112 1.99 -3.22 8.96
N VAL A 113 2.27 -4.12 9.90
CA VAL A 113 1.56 -5.38 10.08
C VAL A 113 1.18 -5.49 11.55
N GLU A 114 -0.09 -5.75 11.82
CA GLU A 114 -0.59 -6.06 13.16
C GLU A 114 -0.81 -7.56 13.27
N LEU A 115 -0.20 -8.15 14.29
CA LEU A 115 -0.19 -9.58 14.55
C LEU A 115 -0.78 -9.85 15.92
N GLU A 116 -1.51 -10.96 16.03
CA GLU A 116 -2.03 -11.45 17.30
C GLU A 116 -1.45 -12.83 17.59
N LYS A 117 -1.18 -13.05 18.87
CA LYS A 117 -0.66 -14.32 19.39
C LYS A 117 -1.76 -14.95 20.22
N GLU A 118 -1.85 -16.27 20.23
CA GLU A 118 -2.68 -16.93 21.23
C GLU A 118 -2.05 -16.67 22.61
N ASP A 119 -2.80 -16.00 23.48
CA ASP A 119 -2.43 -15.86 24.88
C ASP A 119 -2.48 -17.26 25.51
N ASP A 120 -1.32 -17.73 25.97
CA ASP A 120 -1.21 -18.94 26.78
C ASP A 120 -1.79 -18.63 28.18
N GLU A 121 -3.12 -18.61 28.31
CA GLU A 121 -3.81 -18.63 29.62
C GLU A 121 -3.72 -20.05 30.23
N SER A 122 -2.50 -20.53 30.44
CA SER A 122 -2.18 -21.67 31.30
C SER A 122 -1.63 -21.20 32.64
N ILE A 123 -2.37 -20.39 33.40
CA ILE A 123 -2.11 -20.30 34.85
C ILE A 123 -3.27 -20.97 35.57
N SER A 124 -3.14 -22.29 35.66
CA SER A 124 -3.69 -23.06 36.76
C SER A 124 -3.29 -22.40 38.09
N CYS A 125 -4.24 -21.76 38.77
CA CYS A 125 -4.10 -21.46 40.19
C CYS A 125 -5.19 -22.21 40.95
N SER A 126 -4.99 -23.52 41.08
CA SER A 126 -5.56 -24.30 42.16
C SER A 126 -4.64 -24.16 43.37
N ALA A 127 -5.09 -23.42 44.37
CA ALA A 127 -4.57 -23.43 45.74
C ALA A 127 -5.76 -23.48 46.70
#